data_AF-A0A2P1DV15-F1
#
_entry.id   AF-A0A2P1DV15-F1
#
_cell.length_a   1.000
_cell.length_b   1.000
_cell.length_c   1.000
_cell.angle_alpha   90.00
_cell.angle_beta   90.00
_cell.angle_gamma   90.00
#
_symmetry.space_group_name_H-M   'P 1'
#
loop_
_entity.id
_entity.type
_entity.pdbx_description
1 polymer ?
#
loop_
_entity_poly.entity_id
_entity_poly.type
_entity_poly.pdbx_seq_one_letter_code
_entity_poly.pdbx_strand_id
1 'polypeptide(L)'
;MGVITTSGDEAFGLSAREEAEMSRKLAIGEEKDRNRAARFARSPQCGLLLLYPISRFSGHDSENLSQGRQPLFAEPNGGAARDLIGLALSLPKSEYRQPVEAYLEGTAPWRPVA
;
A
#
# COMPACT_ATOMS: atom_id res chain seq x y z
N MET A 1 -9.97 -0.59 -2.63
CA MET A 1 -9.01 -0.63 -1.50
C MET A 1 -7.74 0.11 -1.90
N GLY A 2 -7.23 0.96 -1.02
CA GLY A 2 -5.95 1.66 -1.20
C GLY A 2 -4.84 0.90 -0.48
N VAL A 3 -3.63 0.94 -1.02
CA VAL A 3 -2.43 0.48 -0.32
C VAL A 3 -2.00 1.59 0.65
N ILE A 4 -1.57 1.23 1.86
CA ILE A 4 -0.94 2.20 2.77
C ILE A 4 0.44 2.51 2.21
N THR A 5 0.51 3.54 1.39
CA THR A 5 1.73 4.05 0.77
C THR A 5 2.01 5.45 1.28
N THR A 6 3.28 5.78 1.48
CA THR A 6 3.73 7.17 1.56
C THR A 6 3.64 7.80 0.17
N SER A 7 3.40 9.12 0.10
CA SER A 7 3.39 9.83 -1.18
C SER A 7 4.71 9.61 -1.93
N GLY A 8 4.62 9.08 -3.15
CA GLY A 8 5.76 8.73 -3.99
C GLY A 8 6.03 7.23 -4.13
N ASP A 9 5.58 6.38 -3.22
CA ASP A 9 5.95 4.94 -3.23
C ASP A 9 5.49 4.23 -4.51
N GLU A 10 4.33 4.60 -5.05
CA GLU A 10 3.79 4.01 -6.28
C GLU A 10 4.62 4.34 -7.53
N ALA A 11 5.50 5.34 -7.46
CA ALA A 11 6.37 5.73 -8.57
C ALA A 11 7.65 4.87 -8.68
N PHE A 12 7.95 4.02 -7.68
CA PHE A 12 9.15 3.18 -7.73
C PHE A 12 9.13 2.20 -8.91
N GLY A 13 10.22 2.20 -9.68
CA GLY A 13 10.40 1.28 -10.81
C GLY A 13 9.53 1.62 -12.03
N LEU A 14 8.97 2.82 -12.11
CA LEU A 14 8.41 3.32 -13.37
C LEU A 14 9.54 3.51 -14.40
N SER A 15 9.26 3.21 -15.66
CA SER A 15 10.10 3.61 -16.78
C SER A 15 9.95 5.11 -17.06
N ALA A 16 10.91 5.70 -17.76
CA ALA A 16 10.86 7.11 -18.16
C ALA A 16 9.56 7.48 -18.91
N ARG A 17 9.00 6.54 -19.70
CA ARG A 17 7.73 6.74 -20.39
C ARG A 17 6.55 6.81 -19.41
N GLU A 18 6.53 5.94 -18.42
CA GLU A 18 5.48 5.92 -17.39
C GLU A 18 5.60 7.12 -16.44
N GLU A 19 6.81 7.58 -16.13
CA GLU A 19 7.03 8.81 -15.35
C GLU A 19 6.53 10.05 -16.09
N ALA A 20 6.75 10.12 -17.41
CA ALA A 20 6.23 11.19 -18.25
C ALA A 20 4.69 11.19 -18.27
N GLU A 21 4.07 10.00 -18.38
CA GLU A 21 2.62 9.86 -18.34
C GLU A 21 2.04 10.22 -16.96
N MET A 22 2.68 9.78 -15.87
CA MET A 22 2.33 10.19 -14.50
C MET A 22 2.36 11.72 -14.38
N SER A 23 3.43 12.36 -14.84
CA SER A 23 3.61 13.80 -14.79
C SER A 23 2.56 14.53 -15.63
N ARG A 24 2.22 14.01 -16.82
CA ARG A 24 1.13 14.52 -17.66
C ARG A 24 -0.20 14.49 -16.93
N LYS A 25 -0.56 13.35 -16.31
CA LYS A 25 -1.82 13.17 -15.56
C LYS A 25 -1.97 14.16 -14.41
N LEU A 26 -0.88 14.43 -13.68
CA LEU A 26 -0.84 15.43 -12.61
C LEU A 26 -1.00 16.85 -13.17
N ALA A 27 -0.28 17.17 -14.25
CA ALA A 27 -0.28 18.51 -14.84
C ALA A 27 -1.67 18.91 -15.39
N ILE A 28 -2.40 17.97 -15.97
CA ILE A 28 -3.76 18.24 -16.51
C ILE A 28 -4.88 18.05 -15.47
N GLY A 29 -4.53 17.67 -14.24
CA GLY A 29 -5.51 17.42 -13.17
C GLY A 29 -6.38 16.18 -13.36
N GLU A 30 -6.02 15.26 -14.25
CA GLU A 30 -6.68 13.94 -14.39
C GLU A 30 -6.57 13.17 -13.07
N GLU A 31 -5.43 13.32 -12.40
CA GLU A 31 -5.13 12.71 -11.12
C GLU A 31 -4.71 13.76 -10.08
N LYS A 32 -5.26 13.67 -8.87
CA LYS A 32 -5.02 14.65 -7.78
C LYS A 32 -3.83 14.28 -6.89
N ASP A 33 -3.42 13.02 -6.95
CA ASP A 33 -2.44 12.43 -6.06
C ASP A 33 -1.36 11.72 -6.88
N ARG A 34 -0.11 11.86 -6.46
CA ARG A 34 1.05 11.30 -7.15
C ARG A 34 1.01 9.78 -7.18
N ASN A 35 0.57 9.15 -6.10
CA ASN A 35 0.51 7.69 -6.03
C ASN A 35 -0.54 7.12 -6.97
N ARG A 36 -1.72 7.75 -7.00
CA ARG A 36 -2.75 7.43 -7.97
C ARG A 36 -2.24 7.64 -9.40
N ALA A 37 -1.67 8.81 -9.71
CA ALA A 37 -1.09 9.07 -11.03
C ALA A 37 -0.06 8.03 -11.47
N ALA A 38 0.84 7.63 -10.56
CA ALA A 38 1.86 6.61 -10.81
C ALA A 38 1.23 5.23 -11.10
N ARG A 39 0.27 4.81 -10.28
CA ARG A 39 -0.46 3.55 -10.47
C ARG A 39 -1.21 3.50 -11.80
N PHE A 40 -1.78 4.62 -12.23
CA PHE A 40 -2.53 4.74 -13.49
C PHE A 40 -1.63 4.90 -14.72
N ALA A 41 -0.38 5.32 -14.55
CA ALA A 41 0.61 5.38 -15.62
C ALA A 41 1.36 4.06 -15.83
N ARG A 42 1.46 3.23 -14.78
CA ARG A 42 2.15 1.94 -14.79
C ARG A 42 1.52 0.95 -15.78
N SER A 43 2.37 0.23 -16.50
CA SER A 43 1.99 -0.85 -17.40
C SER A 43 1.11 -1.89 -16.70
N PRO A 44 0.01 -2.35 -17.34
CA PRO A 44 -0.83 -3.43 -16.81
C PRO A 44 -0.07 -4.75 -16.57
N GLN A 45 1.08 -4.95 -17.20
CA GLN A 45 1.92 -6.14 -17.04
C GLN A 45 2.86 -6.05 -15.82
N CYS A 46 2.96 -4.88 -15.20
CA CYS A 46 3.89 -4.63 -14.10
C CYS A 46 3.09 -4.24 -12.85
N GLY A 47 3.00 -5.15 -11.87
CA GLY A 47 2.53 -4.82 -10.53
C GLY A 47 3.63 -4.13 -9.70
N LEU A 48 3.24 -3.50 -8.60
CA LEU A 48 4.18 -3.06 -7.57
C LEU A 48 3.98 -3.90 -6.31
N LEU A 49 5.08 -4.49 -5.84
CA LEU A 49 5.15 -5.13 -4.54
C LEU A 49 5.90 -4.22 -3.57
N LEU A 50 5.25 -3.87 -2.47
CA LEU A 50 5.83 -3.10 -1.39
C LEU A 50 6.07 -4.03 -0.20
N LEU A 51 7.32 -4.07 0.24
CA LEU A 51 7.77 -4.72 1.46
C LEU A 51 8.24 -3.62 2.41
N TYR A 52 7.54 -3.45 3.53
CA TYR A 52 7.91 -2.41 4.50
C TYR A 52 7.96 -2.98 5.92
N PRO A 53 9.07 -2.77 6.65
CA PRO A 53 9.12 -3.12 8.06
C PRO A 53 8.17 -2.22 8.85
N ILE A 54 7.41 -2.82 9.76
CA ILE A 54 6.46 -2.14 10.64
C ILE A 54 6.93 -2.38 12.07
N SER A 55 7.35 -1.30 12.74
CA SER A 55 7.75 -1.35 14.14
C SER A 55 6.56 -1.74 15.03
N ARG A 56 6.81 -2.54 16.07
CA ARG A 56 5.83 -2.83 17.13
C ARG A 56 5.36 -1.57 17.85
N PHE A 57 6.14 -0.48 17.81
CA PHE A 57 5.80 0.83 18.35
C PHE A 57 4.94 1.67 17.40
N SER A 58 4.60 1.16 16.21
CA SER A 58 3.75 1.87 15.26
C SER A 58 2.41 2.24 15.89
N GLY A 59 2.11 3.54 15.88
CA GLY A 59 0.91 4.12 16.48
C GLY A 59 1.08 4.60 17.93
N HIS A 60 2.28 4.53 18.51
CA HIS A 60 2.57 5.03 19.86
C HIS A 60 3.34 6.36 19.88
N ASP A 61 3.92 6.78 18.75
CA ASP A 61 4.81 7.95 18.68
C ASP A 61 4.09 9.29 18.54
N SER A 62 2.76 9.31 18.38
CA SER A 62 1.99 10.52 18.09
C SER A 62 0.78 10.66 19.01
N GLU A 63 0.71 11.76 19.76
CA GLU A 63 -0.47 12.14 20.56
C GLU A 63 -1.75 12.27 19.72
N ASN A 64 -1.61 12.42 18.39
CA ASN A 64 -2.71 12.48 17.44
C ASN A 64 -2.49 11.50 16.29
N LEU A 65 -2.81 10.23 16.52
CA LEU A 65 -3.07 9.34 15.39
C LEU A 65 -4.19 9.94 14.53
N SER A 66 -3.97 10.03 13.22
CA SER A 66 -5.03 10.47 12.31
C SER A 66 -6.30 9.64 12.51
N GLN A 67 -7.47 10.27 12.45
CA GLN A 67 -8.79 9.61 12.54
C GLN A 67 -8.79 8.32 11.69
N GLY A 68 -8.86 7.15 12.34
CA GLY A 68 -8.83 5.85 11.68
C GLY A 68 -7.52 5.06 11.76
N ARG A 69 -6.47 5.56 12.42
CA ARG A 69 -5.28 4.76 12.77
C ARG A 69 -5.38 4.25 14.21
N GLN A 70 -4.98 3.01 14.42
CA GLN A 70 -4.88 2.39 15.74
C GLN A 70 -3.45 1.88 15.98
N PRO A 71 -2.99 1.86 17.25
CA PRO A 71 -1.73 1.20 17.59
C PRO A 71 -1.74 -0.26 17.18
N LEU A 72 -0.60 -0.76 16.71
CA LEU A 72 -0.47 -2.14 16.24
C LEU A 72 -0.60 -3.17 17.38
N PHE A 73 -0.07 -2.82 18.54
CA PHE A 73 -0.20 -3.58 19.79
C PHE A 73 -0.63 -2.63 20.90
N ALA A 74 -1.47 -3.09 21.83
CA ALA A 74 -1.83 -2.31 23.02
C ALA A 74 -0.61 -2.04 23.91
N GLU A 75 0.26 -3.04 24.09
CA GLU A 75 1.50 -2.95 24.87
C GLU A 75 2.71 -3.28 23.98
N PRO A 76 3.39 -2.28 23.38
CA PRO A 76 4.47 -2.51 22.42
C PRO A 76 5.73 -3.10 23.06
N ASN A 77 5.90 -2.93 24.37
CA ASN A 77 6.99 -3.53 25.16
C ASN A 77 6.63 -4.93 25.71
N GLY A 78 5.41 -5.42 25.50
CA GLY A 78 4.96 -6.71 26.00
C GLY A 78 5.68 -7.88 25.31
N GLY A 79 5.80 -9.02 26.01
CA GLY A 79 6.51 -10.21 25.50
C GLY A 79 5.90 -10.81 24.23
N ALA A 80 4.64 -10.50 23.91
CA ALA A 80 3.93 -10.92 22.71
C ALA A 80 4.06 -9.95 21.52
N ALA A 81 4.53 -8.71 21.74
CA ALA A 81 4.69 -7.72 20.68
C ALA A 81 5.89 -8.04 19.79
N ARG A 82 5.75 -7.86 18.48
CA ARG A 82 6.78 -8.16 17.48
C ARG A 82 6.77 -7.11 16.38
N ASP A 83 7.94 -6.82 15.82
CA ASP A 83 8.01 -6.06 14.59
C ASP A 83 7.46 -6.94 13.45
N LEU A 84 6.70 -6.33 12.54
CA LEU A 84 6.04 -7.03 11.44
C LEU A 84 6.68 -6.63 10.11
N ILE A 85 6.47 -7.46 9.09
CA ILE A 85 6.76 -7.10 7.70
C ILE A 85 5.41 -6.93 7.00
N GLY A 86 5.12 -5.71 6.58
CA GLY A 86 3.98 -5.40 5.72
C GLY A 86 4.26 -5.83 4.30
N LEU A 87 3.31 -6.54 3.71
CA LEU A 87 3.29 -6.89 2.30
C LEU A 87 2.09 -6.20 1.66
N ALA A 88 2.32 -5.38 0.64
CA ALA A 88 1.23 -4.81 -0.14
C ALA A 88 1.47 -4.96 -1.64
N LEU A 89 0.38 -5.29 -2.34
CA LEU A 89 0.35 -5.41 -3.79
C LEU A 89 -0.47 -4.26 -4.36
N SER A 90 0.16 -3.39 -5.13
CA SER A 90 -0.54 -2.40 -5.94
C SER A 90 -0.63 -2.89 -7.37
N LEU A 91 -1.85 -3.21 -7.77
CA LEU A 91 -2.13 -3.65 -9.14
C LEU A 91 -2.43 -2.43 -10.02
N PRO A 92 -1.82 -2.32 -11.22
CA PRO A 92 -2.12 -1.27 -12.17
C PRO A 92 -3.58 -1.31 -12.61
N LYS A 93 -4.06 -0.24 -13.24
CA LYS A 93 -5.42 -0.23 -13.81
C LYS A 93 -5.54 -1.34 -14.86
N SER A 94 -6.57 -2.17 -14.75
CA SER A 94 -7.00 -3.10 -15.78
C SER A 94 -8.26 -2.59 -16.47
N GLU A 95 -8.37 -2.80 -17.79
CA GLU A 95 -9.60 -2.49 -18.55
C GLU A 95 -10.66 -3.61 -18.43
N TYR A 96 -10.25 -4.80 -17.99
CA TYR A 96 -11.15 -5.90 -17.73
C TYR A 96 -11.89 -5.67 -16.42
N ARG A 97 -13.14 -5.20 -16.49
CA ARG A 97 -14.04 -5.17 -15.33
C ARG A 97 -14.36 -6.61 -14.92
N GLN A 98 -13.76 -7.08 -13.84
CA GLN A 98 -14.28 -8.23 -13.12
C GLN A 98 -15.27 -7.74 -12.05
N PRO A 99 -16.46 -8.35 -11.94
CA PRO A 99 -17.35 -8.05 -10.83
C PRO A 99 -16.65 -8.45 -9.53
N VAL A 100 -16.51 -7.51 -8.60
CA VAL A 100 -16.07 -7.81 -7.25
C VAL A 100 -17.28 -8.38 -6.52
N GLU A 101 -17.34 -9.71 -6.39
CA GLU A 101 -18.48 -10.40 -5.78
C GLU A 101 -18.52 -10.23 -4.26
N ALA A 102 -17.36 -10.20 -3.59
CA ALA A 102 -17.25 -9.96 -2.15
C ALA A 102 -15.82 -9.52 -1.75
N TYR A 103 -15.71 -8.85 -0.61
CA TYR A 103 -14.44 -8.69 0.11
C TYR A 103 -14.42 -9.71 1.26
N LEU A 104 -13.31 -10.45 1.39
CA LEU A 104 -13.11 -11.41 2.46
C LEU A 104 -12.10 -10.85 3.45
N GLU A 105 -12.49 -10.82 4.72
CA GLU A 105 -11.60 -10.53 5.84
C GLU A 105 -11.43 -11.82 6.65
N GLY A 106 -10.20 -12.09 7.09
CA GLY A 106 -9.91 -13.29 7.86
C GLY A 106 -8.47 -13.35 8.34
N THR A 107 -8.21 -14.24 9.28
CA THR A 107 -6.85 -14.51 9.78
C THR A 107 -6.35 -15.78 9.12
N ALA A 108 -5.19 -15.73 8.45
CA ALA A 108 -4.55 -16.92 7.94
C ALA A 108 -4.02 -17.75 9.13
N PRO A 109 -4.49 -19.00 9.32
CA PRO A 109 -3.95 -19.86 10.36
C PRO A 109 -2.51 -20.24 10.01
N TRP A 110 -1.58 -20.05 10.94
CA TRP A 110 -0.20 -20.50 10.78
C TRP A 110 -0.16 -22.04 10.77
N ARG A 111 0.45 -22.62 9.74
CA ARG A 111 0.83 -24.04 9.72
C ARG A 111 2.36 -24.12 9.63
N PRO A 112 3.03 -24.84 10.55
CA PRO A 112 4.46 -25.09 10.41
C PRO A 112 4.72 -25.88 9.14
N VAL A 113 5.69 -25.43 8.35
CA VAL A 113 6.22 -26.19 7.22
C VAL A 113 7.20 -27.20 7.82
N ALA A 114 6.84 -28.48 7.76
CA ALA A 114 7.68 -29.59 8.20
C ALA A 114 8.77 -29.90 7.16
#